data_AF-A0A954TCR5-F1
#
_entry.id   AF-A0A954TCR5-F1
#
_cell.length_a   1.000
_cell.length_b   1.000
_cell.length_c   1.000
_cell.angle_alpha   90.00
_cell.angle_beta   90.00
_cell.angle_gamma   90.00
#
_symmetry.space_group_name_H-M   'P 1'
#
loop_
_entity.id
_entity.type
_entity.pdbx_description
1 polymer ?
#
loop_
_entity_poly.entity_id
_entity_poly.type
_entity_poly.pdbx_seq_one_letter_code
_entity_poly.pdbx_strand_id
1 'polypeptide(L)'
;MGSIVDNIKTINSAARTLLLAALLGIIGYGGYVVYSEYTSRDRLLKAQEEELNEANAKLVSMEEELGVKAEEIGKLTVEVREQSQQIERLEASIHLLKTDHRLAQLRVVDISRDADGKALESTLEFVELSPNGSELSQPKQFTLPGDVIYVDNWIVKFDDKYIENGDIQRGTSLCLFRRIFSEEQTPNQGFSLDEVGMRPQAYARGGTLTDFESQLWSDFWEVANDGDKAGELGIRAANGEAVSIQVREGKRYNVSLRASGGLSIEPLDSTPPASSL
;
A
#
# COMPACT_ATOMS: atom_id res chain seq x y z
N MET A 1 6.07 -128.66 24.79
CA MET A 1 5.66 -127.50 23.96
C MET A 1 5.72 -126.23 24.81
N GLY A 2 6.85 -125.49 24.84
CA GLY A 2 7.06 -124.42 25.83
C GLY A 2 7.77 -123.15 25.35
N SER A 3 8.05 -122.99 24.05
CA SER A 3 8.81 -121.82 23.53
C SER A 3 7.99 -120.86 22.67
N ILE A 4 6.70 -121.15 22.43
CA ILE A 4 5.83 -120.30 21.59
C ILE A 4 4.99 -119.33 22.45
N VAL A 5 4.69 -119.67 23.71
CA VAL A 5 3.82 -118.86 24.58
C VAL A 5 4.54 -117.65 25.19
N ASP A 6 5.85 -117.74 25.43
CA ASP A 6 6.63 -116.62 26.02
C ASP A 6 7.04 -115.56 24.99
N ASN A 7 7.32 -115.95 23.74
CA ASN A 7 7.60 -115.00 22.65
C ASN A 7 6.37 -114.14 22.31
N ILE A 8 5.16 -114.70 22.41
CA ILE A 8 3.91 -113.95 22.17
C ILE A 8 3.71 -112.88 23.27
N LYS A 9 4.09 -113.15 24.52
CA LYS A 9 3.99 -112.17 25.62
C LYS A 9 5.03 -111.05 25.50
N THR A 10 6.28 -111.38 25.12
CA THR A 10 7.35 -110.39 24.92
C THR A 10 7.07 -109.50 23.72
N ILE A 11 6.57 -110.07 22.61
CA ILE A 11 6.15 -109.31 21.42
C ILE A 11 4.96 -108.42 21.73
N ASN A 12 3.98 -108.89 22.50
CA ASN A 12 2.82 -108.08 22.90
C ASN A 12 3.23 -106.94 23.85
N SER A 13 4.14 -107.19 24.80
CA SER A 13 4.69 -106.13 25.65
C SER A 13 5.48 -105.10 24.84
N ALA A 14 6.34 -105.53 23.92
CA ALA A 14 7.12 -104.63 23.06
C ALA A 14 6.23 -103.82 22.10
N ALA A 15 5.22 -104.45 21.51
CA ALA A 15 4.21 -103.77 20.70
C ALA A 15 3.43 -102.75 21.52
N ARG A 16 3.07 -103.07 22.77
CA ARG A 16 2.40 -102.15 23.68
C ARG A 16 3.29 -100.95 24.05
N THR A 17 4.57 -101.16 24.31
CA THR A 17 5.53 -100.09 24.61
C THR A 17 5.80 -99.21 23.39
N LEU A 18 5.89 -99.79 22.19
CA LEU A 18 6.01 -99.03 20.94
C LEU A 18 4.75 -98.23 20.62
N LEU A 19 3.56 -98.80 20.85
CA LEU A 19 2.29 -98.10 20.70
C LEU A 19 2.17 -96.95 21.71
N LEU A 20 2.62 -97.15 22.95
CA LEU A 20 2.69 -96.08 23.96
C LEU A 20 3.69 -94.99 23.57
N ALA A 21 4.87 -95.35 23.07
CA ALA A 21 5.86 -94.38 22.60
C ALA A 21 5.37 -93.61 21.37
N ALA A 22 4.69 -94.28 20.43
CA ALA A 22 4.05 -93.64 19.28
C ALA A 22 2.91 -92.71 19.72
N LEU A 23 2.08 -93.14 20.67
CA LEU A 23 1.01 -92.32 21.24
C LEU A 23 1.59 -91.08 21.94
N LEU A 24 2.64 -91.23 22.74
CA LEU A 24 3.33 -90.11 23.40
C LEU A 24 4.03 -89.20 22.40
N GLY A 25 4.61 -89.74 21.33
CA GLY A 25 5.18 -88.97 20.22
C GLY A 25 4.12 -88.16 19.48
N ILE A 26 2.96 -88.75 19.22
CA ILE A 26 1.82 -88.06 18.59
C ILE A 26 1.23 -86.98 19.51
N ILE A 27 1.07 -87.27 20.81
CA ILE A 27 0.58 -86.29 21.80
C ILE A 27 1.61 -85.17 21.99
N GLY A 28 2.90 -85.49 22.07
CA GLY A 28 3.98 -84.51 22.22
C GLY A 28 4.14 -83.63 20.98
N TYR A 29 4.09 -84.22 19.79
CA TYR A 29 4.14 -83.49 18.52
C TYR A 29 2.88 -82.64 18.32
N GLY A 30 1.69 -83.21 18.58
CA GLY A 30 0.42 -82.50 18.54
C GLY A 30 0.39 -81.34 19.53
N GLY A 31 0.88 -81.55 20.76
CA GLY A 31 1.03 -80.52 21.78
C GLY A 31 2.00 -79.42 21.37
N TYR A 32 3.15 -79.77 20.77
CA TYR A 32 4.13 -78.81 20.27
C TYR A 32 3.59 -77.98 19.09
N VAL A 33 2.92 -78.61 18.12
CA VAL A 33 2.33 -77.92 16.97
C VAL A 33 1.23 -76.96 17.45
N VAL A 34 0.31 -77.41 18.30
CA VAL A 34 -0.76 -76.58 18.87
C VAL A 34 -0.17 -75.43 19.70
N TYR A 35 0.85 -75.68 20.52
CA TYR A 35 1.52 -74.63 21.29
C TYR A 35 2.25 -73.64 20.38
N SER A 36 2.94 -74.10 19.33
CA SER A 36 3.66 -73.23 18.40
C SER A 36 2.74 -72.34 17.57
N GLU A 37 1.59 -72.87 17.13
CA GLU A 37 0.56 -72.15 16.37
C GLU A 37 -0.23 -71.18 17.25
N TYR A 38 -0.48 -71.55 18.52
CA TYR A 38 -1.10 -70.66 19.50
C TYR A 38 -0.16 -69.50 19.88
N THR A 39 1.10 -69.80 20.17
CA THR A 39 2.10 -68.79 20.57
C THR A 39 2.48 -67.87 19.40
N SER A 40 2.45 -68.32 18.15
CA SER A 40 2.69 -67.48 16.97
C SER A 40 1.55 -66.49 16.74
N ARG A 41 0.29 -66.91 16.92
CA ARG A 41 -0.88 -66.01 16.88
C ARG A 41 -0.83 -64.95 17.97
N ASP A 42 -0.48 -65.33 19.20
CA ASP A 42 -0.35 -64.39 20.30
C ASP A 42 0.77 -63.36 20.05
N ARG A 43 1.87 -63.76 19.40
CA ARG A 43 2.95 -62.82 19.02
C ARG A 43 2.52 -61.87 17.90
N LEU A 44 1.79 -62.37 16.91
CA LEU A 44 1.26 -61.53 15.82
C LEU A 44 0.20 -60.55 16.32
N LEU A 45 -0.69 -60.99 17.21
CA LEU A 45 -1.68 -60.13 17.86
C LEU A 45 -0.99 -59.04 18.68
N LYS A 46 0.03 -59.38 19.47
CA LYS A 46 0.82 -58.39 20.20
C LYS A 46 1.55 -57.40 19.29
N ALA A 47 2.14 -57.87 18.19
CA ALA A 47 2.79 -56.99 17.23
C ALA A 47 1.80 -56.05 16.53
N GLN A 48 0.61 -56.54 16.18
CA GLN A 48 -0.47 -55.71 15.63
C GLN A 48 -1.02 -54.71 16.65
N GLU A 49 -1.16 -55.11 17.92
CA GLU A 49 -1.57 -54.20 19.00
C GLU A 49 -0.51 -53.11 19.22
N GLU A 50 0.78 -53.45 19.19
CA GLU A 50 1.87 -52.47 19.27
C GLU A 50 1.86 -51.49 18.09
N GLU A 51 1.72 -51.98 16.85
CA GLU A 51 1.61 -51.13 15.65
C GLU A 51 0.38 -50.23 15.70
N LEU A 52 -0.77 -50.76 16.13
CA LEU A 52 -2.00 -49.99 16.31
C LEU A 52 -1.83 -48.91 17.38
N ASN A 53 -1.17 -49.23 18.49
CA ASN A 53 -0.90 -48.28 19.56
C ASN A 53 0.08 -47.18 19.11
N GLU A 54 1.12 -47.53 18.35
CA GLU A 54 2.06 -46.55 17.78
C GLU A 54 1.37 -45.64 16.75
N ALA A 55 0.55 -46.22 15.86
CA ALA A 55 -0.24 -45.46 14.89
C ALA A 55 -1.23 -44.52 15.59
N ASN A 56 -1.93 -45.00 16.63
CA ASN A 56 -2.84 -44.17 17.44
C ASN A 56 -2.09 -43.03 18.15
N ALA A 57 -0.93 -43.31 18.75
CA ALA A 57 -0.10 -42.28 19.39
C ALA A 57 0.35 -41.22 18.38
N LYS A 58 0.74 -41.64 17.17
CA LYS A 58 1.10 -40.73 16.08
C LYS A 58 -0.08 -39.89 15.62
N LEU A 59 -1.27 -40.47 15.45
CA LEU A 59 -2.49 -39.72 15.10
C LEU A 59 -2.81 -38.65 16.15
N VAL A 60 -2.76 -38.98 17.43
CA VAL A 60 -2.97 -38.01 18.52
C VAL A 60 -1.96 -36.86 18.44
N SER A 61 -0.68 -37.15 18.21
CA SER A 61 0.34 -36.10 18.07
C SER A 61 0.12 -35.20 16.84
N MET A 62 -0.34 -35.78 15.72
CA MET A 62 -0.64 -35.03 14.50
C MET A 62 -1.91 -34.19 14.67
N GLU A 63 -2.93 -34.69 15.38
CA GLU A 63 -4.14 -33.93 15.71
C GLU A 63 -3.81 -32.74 16.61
N GLU A 64 -2.92 -32.90 17.59
CA GLU A 64 -2.43 -31.80 18.43
C GLU A 64 -1.65 -30.77 17.61
N GLU A 65 -0.73 -31.21 16.74
CA GLU A 65 0.02 -30.31 15.84
C GLU A 65 -0.91 -29.56 14.88
N LEU A 66 -1.93 -30.23 14.32
CA LEU A 66 -2.96 -29.61 13.49
C LEU A 66 -3.79 -28.60 14.28
N GLY A 67 -4.11 -28.89 15.54
CA GLY A 67 -4.80 -27.95 16.43
C GLY A 67 -4.00 -26.68 16.66
N VAL A 68 -2.71 -26.82 16.97
CA VAL A 68 -1.78 -25.68 17.14
C VAL A 68 -1.67 -24.86 15.85
N LYS A 69 -1.46 -25.53 14.71
CA LYS A 69 -1.38 -24.85 13.40
C LYS A 69 -2.69 -24.18 13.01
N ALA A 70 -3.84 -24.76 13.34
CA ALA A 70 -5.15 -24.16 13.08
C ALA A 70 -5.34 -22.87 13.91
N GLU A 71 -4.89 -22.86 15.16
CA GLU A 71 -4.88 -21.65 16.00
C GLU A 71 -3.93 -20.59 15.42
N GLU A 72 -2.74 -20.98 14.99
CA GLU A 72 -1.76 -20.09 14.36
C GLU A 72 -2.29 -19.48 13.06
N ILE A 73 -2.88 -20.30 12.17
CA ILE A 73 -3.54 -19.83 10.95
C ILE A 73 -4.67 -18.85 11.29
N GLY A 74 -5.44 -19.12 12.35
CA GLY A 74 -6.48 -18.21 12.83
C GLY A 74 -5.92 -16.84 13.21
N LYS A 75 -4.85 -16.80 14.00
CA LYS A 75 -4.16 -15.56 14.40
C LYS A 75 -3.60 -14.81 13.19
N LEU A 76 -2.88 -15.50 12.31
CA LEU A 76 -2.32 -14.92 11.09
C LEU A 76 -3.41 -14.38 10.16
N THR A 77 -4.56 -15.05 10.07
CA THR A 77 -5.68 -14.58 9.24
C THR A 77 -6.23 -13.23 9.74
N VAL A 78 -6.32 -13.06 11.06
CA VAL A 78 -6.74 -11.78 11.67
C VAL A 78 -5.69 -10.70 11.42
N GLU A 79 -4.41 -11.01 11.64
CA GLU A 79 -3.31 -10.06 11.42
C GLU A 79 -3.22 -9.60 9.95
N VAL A 80 -3.29 -10.54 8.99
CA VAL A 80 -3.29 -10.23 7.55
C VAL A 80 -4.47 -9.32 7.20
N ARG A 81 -5.65 -9.55 7.80
CA ARG A 81 -6.82 -8.71 7.58
C ARG A 81 -6.61 -7.29 8.11
N GLU A 82 -6.10 -7.14 9.32
CA GLU A 82 -5.81 -5.84 9.94
C GLU A 82 -4.76 -5.07 9.14
N GLN A 83 -3.68 -5.73 8.74
CA GLN A 83 -2.63 -5.14 7.91
C GLN A 83 -3.16 -4.73 6.54
N SER A 84 -4.00 -5.55 5.91
CA SER A 84 -4.62 -5.22 4.61
C SER A 84 -5.51 -3.98 4.71
N GLN A 85 -6.30 -3.84 5.78
CA GLN A 85 -7.11 -2.64 6.03
C GLN A 85 -6.25 -1.40 6.27
N GLN A 86 -5.11 -1.55 6.97
CA GLN A 86 -4.18 -0.45 7.17
C GLN A 86 -3.52 -0.02 5.86
N ILE A 87 -3.13 -0.96 5.01
CA ILE A 87 -2.58 -0.67 3.67
C ILE A 87 -3.60 0.10 2.84
N GLU A 88 -4.85 -0.37 2.75
CA GLU A 88 -5.90 0.30 1.97
C GLU A 88 -6.12 1.75 2.45
N ARG A 89 -6.14 1.97 3.78
CA ARG A 89 -6.25 3.31 4.36
C ARG A 89 -5.05 4.20 4.00
N LEU A 90 -3.83 3.67 4.10
CA LEU A 90 -2.62 4.42 3.78
C LEU A 90 -2.54 4.75 2.29
N GLU A 91 -2.92 3.83 1.41
CA GLU A 91 -3.00 4.06 -0.03
C GLU A 91 -4.00 5.17 -0.36
N ALA A 92 -5.18 5.16 0.25
CA ALA A 92 -6.17 6.23 0.09
C ALA A 92 -5.62 7.59 0.59
N SER A 93 -4.95 7.59 1.74
CA SER A 93 -4.32 8.78 2.33
C SER A 93 -3.23 9.36 1.40
N ILE A 94 -2.37 8.49 0.87
CA ILE A 94 -1.34 8.84 -0.11
C ILE A 94 -1.98 9.40 -1.39
N HIS A 95 -3.08 8.82 -1.86
CA HIS A 95 -3.78 9.31 -3.04
C HIS A 95 -4.29 10.74 -2.85
N LEU A 96 -4.90 11.04 -1.70
CA LEU A 96 -5.35 12.39 -1.35
C LEU A 96 -4.17 13.37 -1.28
N LEU A 97 -3.08 13.02 -0.60
CA LEU A 97 -1.86 13.84 -0.50
C LEU A 97 -1.19 14.10 -1.85
N LYS A 98 -1.31 13.15 -2.79
CA LYS A 98 -0.73 13.23 -4.13
C LYS A 98 -1.65 13.85 -5.18
N THR A 99 -2.89 14.18 -4.83
CA THR A 99 -3.82 14.79 -5.78
C THR A 99 -3.31 16.17 -6.20
N ASP A 100 -3.25 16.40 -7.51
CA ASP A 100 -2.84 17.67 -8.10
C ASP A 100 -4.08 18.43 -8.60
N HIS A 101 -4.23 19.67 -8.17
CA HIS A 101 -5.31 20.57 -8.57
C HIS A 101 -4.79 21.57 -9.59
N ARG A 102 -5.34 21.55 -10.80
CA ARG A 102 -5.00 22.54 -11.82
C ARG A 102 -5.66 23.87 -11.49
N LEU A 103 -4.85 24.88 -11.16
CA LEU A 103 -5.31 26.19 -10.72
C LEU A 103 -5.31 27.24 -11.82
N ALA A 104 -4.38 27.16 -12.77
CA ALA A 104 -4.27 28.14 -13.85
C ALA A 104 -3.65 27.54 -15.11
N GLN A 105 -3.75 28.29 -16.20
CA GLN A 105 -3.09 27.99 -17.47
C GLN A 105 -2.28 29.20 -17.93
N LEU A 106 -1.06 28.93 -18.38
CA LEU A 106 -0.18 29.87 -19.06
C LEU A 106 -0.12 29.50 -20.54
N ARG A 107 -0.40 30.43 -21.45
CA ARG A 107 -0.29 30.25 -22.89
C ARG A 107 0.78 31.17 -23.45
N VAL A 108 1.64 30.63 -24.30
CA VAL A 108 2.70 31.39 -24.96
C VAL A 108 2.21 31.82 -26.34
N VAL A 109 1.99 33.11 -26.51
CA VAL A 109 1.47 33.68 -27.76
C VAL A 109 2.59 33.86 -28.77
N ASP A 110 3.70 34.48 -28.34
CA ASP A 110 4.81 34.84 -29.19
C ASP A 110 6.11 34.96 -28.37
N ILE A 111 7.26 34.65 -28.97
CA ILE A 111 8.58 34.92 -28.39
C ILE A 111 9.47 35.59 -29.45
N SER A 112 9.77 36.86 -29.24
CA SER A 112 10.72 37.62 -30.04
C SER A 112 12.16 37.22 -29.67
N ARG A 113 12.98 36.96 -30.69
CA ARG A 113 14.39 36.55 -30.54
C ARG A 113 15.32 37.46 -31.33
N ASP A 114 16.54 37.64 -30.82
CA ASP A 114 17.60 38.33 -31.54
C ASP A 114 18.25 37.46 -32.63
N ALA A 115 19.24 38.02 -33.34
CA ALA A 115 19.96 37.33 -34.41
C ALA A 115 20.75 36.09 -33.93
N ASP A 116 21.10 36.04 -32.64
CA ASP A 116 21.80 34.93 -32.00
C ASP A 116 20.82 33.90 -31.39
N GLY A 117 19.51 34.12 -31.53
CA GLY A 117 18.45 33.25 -31.05
C GLY A 117 18.09 33.42 -29.57
N LYS A 118 18.65 34.44 -28.89
CA LYS A 118 18.32 34.77 -27.50
C LYS A 118 16.91 35.36 -27.45
N ALA A 119 16.08 34.90 -26.51
CA ALA A 119 14.77 35.52 -26.28
C ALA A 119 14.95 36.94 -25.75
N LEU A 120 14.35 37.90 -26.46
CA LEU A 120 14.29 39.30 -26.07
C LEU A 120 13.01 39.56 -25.28
N GLU A 121 11.89 39.06 -25.77
CA GLU A 121 10.57 39.37 -25.23
C GLU A 121 9.61 38.20 -25.47
N SER A 122 8.84 37.82 -24.44
CA SER A 122 7.81 36.78 -24.49
C SER A 122 6.45 37.38 -24.20
N THR A 123 5.49 37.13 -25.10
CA THR A 123 4.09 37.50 -24.92
C THR A 123 3.30 36.28 -24.46
N LEU A 124 2.62 36.42 -23.32
CA LEU A 124 1.95 35.33 -22.61
C LEU A 124 0.52 35.72 -22.26
N GLU A 125 -0.35 34.72 -22.15
CA GLU A 125 -1.66 34.84 -21.50
C GLU A 125 -1.71 33.98 -20.26
N PHE A 126 -2.24 34.51 -19.17
CA PHE A 126 -2.50 33.78 -17.94
C PHE A 126 -4.00 33.79 -17.63
N VAL A 127 -4.54 32.64 -17.25
CA VAL A 127 -5.94 32.52 -16.85
C VAL A 127 -6.08 31.51 -15.71
N GLU A 128 -6.80 31.88 -14.66
CA GLU A 128 -7.18 30.95 -13.60
C GLU A 128 -8.30 30.02 -14.07
N LEU A 129 -8.27 28.80 -13.56
CA LEU A 129 -9.18 27.73 -13.93
C LEU A 129 -10.03 27.31 -12.74
N SER A 130 -11.29 26.98 -13.02
CA SER A 130 -12.19 26.40 -12.03
C SER A 130 -11.82 24.93 -11.78
N PRO A 131 -12.34 24.30 -10.70
CA PRO A 131 -12.17 22.87 -10.47
C PRO A 131 -12.59 21.97 -11.64
N ASN A 132 -13.51 22.42 -12.50
CA ASN A 132 -13.92 21.69 -13.70
C ASN A 132 -13.03 21.94 -14.94
N GLY A 133 -12.03 22.81 -14.83
CA GLY A 133 -11.12 23.18 -15.91
C GLY A 133 -11.57 24.32 -16.82
N SER A 134 -12.70 24.95 -16.54
CA SER A 134 -13.18 26.13 -17.28
C SER A 134 -12.45 27.39 -16.83
N GLU A 135 -12.21 28.33 -17.74
CA GLU A 135 -11.62 29.63 -17.44
C GLU A 135 -12.55 30.46 -16.55
N LEU A 136 -12.00 31.00 -15.46
CA LEU A 136 -12.77 31.78 -14.48
C LEU A 136 -12.92 33.26 -14.87
N SER A 137 -11.98 33.76 -15.67
CA SER A 137 -11.96 35.13 -16.16
C SER A 137 -11.46 35.21 -17.60
N GLN A 138 -11.49 36.40 -18.18
CA GLN A 138 -10.76 36.65 -19.42
C GLN A 138 -9.24 36.47 -19.17
N PRO A 139 -8.50 35.87 -20.12
CA PRO A 139 -7.06 35.74 -20.00
C PRO A 139 -6.38 37.11 -19.92
N LYS A 140 -5.47 37.25 -18.95
CA LYS A 140 -4.64 38.45 -18.81
C LYS A 140 -3.39 38.27 -19.67
N GLN A 141 -3.19 39.17 -20.61
CA GLN A 141 -2.04 39.16 -21.50
C GLN A 141 -0.90 40.02 -20.93
N PHE A 142 0.32 39.51 -21.00
CA PHE A 142 1.53 40.18 -20.52
C PHE A 142 2.64 40.05 -21.53
N THR A 143 3.55 41.01 -21.51
CA THR A 143 4.75 41.02 -22.32
C THR A 143 5.93 41.20 -21.37
N LEU A 144 6.82 40.21 -21.31
CA LEU A 144 7.92 40.10 -20.36
C LEU A 144 9.25 39.97 -21.11
N PRO A 145 10.35 40.60 -20.65
CA PRO A 145 11.65 40.39 -21.27
C PRO A 145 12.18 38.97 -20.98
N GLY A 146 12.86 38.34 -21.93
CA GLY A 146 13.38 36.98 -21.79
C GLY A 146 12.36 35.86 -22.02
N ASP A 147 12.73 34.60 -21.72
CA ASP A 147 11.87 33.42 -21.86
C ASP A 147 11.81 32.51 -20.62
N VAL A 148 12.35 32.94 -19.47
CA VAL A 148 12.21 32.23 -18.19
C VAL A 148 11.22 32.96 -17.29
N ILE A 149 10.03 32.40 -17.17
CA ILE A 149 8.90 33.06 -16.52
C ILE A 149 8.72 32.51 -15.11
N TYR A 150 8.54 33.41 -14.15
CA TYR A 150 8.29 33.15 -12.74
C TYR A 150 6.84 33.50 -12.39
N VAL A 151 6.18 32.61 -11.66
CA VAL A 151 4.85 32.83 -11.07
C VAL A 151 5.01 32.89 -9.54
N ASP A 152 4.93 34.11 -8.99
CA ASP A 152 4.98 34.38 -7.56
C ASP A 152 3.62 34.10 -6.91
N ASN A 153 3.64 33.44 -5.76
CA ASN A 153 2.46 33.11 -5.01
C ASN A 153 2.71 33.12 -3.50
N TRP A 154 1.62 33.27 -2.75
CA TRP A 154 1.58 32.87 -1.35
C TRP A 154 0.92 31.52 -1.23
N ILE A 155 1.54 30.65 -0.43
CA ILE A 155 1.07 29.29 -0.21
C ILE A 155 0.84 29.04 1.27
N VAL A 156 -0.25 28.35 1.58
CA VAL A 156 -0.56 27.81 2.91
C VAL A 156 -0.66 26.29 2.79
N LYS A 157 0.15 25.59 3.58
CA LYS A 157 0.22 24.13 3.64
C LYS A 157 -0.39 23.70 4.97
N PHE A 158 -1.42 22.86 4.90
CA PHE A 158 -2.04 22.29 6.10
C PHE A 158 -1.30 21.04 6.57
N ASP A 159 -1.53 20.65 7.83
CA ASP A 159 -1.11 19.35 8.34
C ASP A 159 -1.70 18.22 7.49
N ASP A 160 -0.88 17.20 7.22
CA ASP A 160 -1.27 16.06 6.39
C ASP A 160 -2.56 15.39 6.90
N LYS A 161 -2.76 15.33 8.22
CA LYS A 161 -3.99 14.79 8.84
C LYS A 161 -5.29 15.42 8.30
N TYR A 162 -5.29 16.68 7.88
CA TYR A 162 -6.48 17.31 7.32
C TYR A 162 -6.73 16.89 5.87
N ILE A 163 -5.66 16.66 5.12
CA ILE A 163 -5.71 16.18 3.73
C ILE A 163 -6.11 14.70 3.71
N GLU A 164 -5.49 13.88 4.56
CA GLU A 164 -5.78 12.44 4.71
C GLU A 164 -7.24 12.18 5.11
N ASN A 165 -7.84 13.07 5.90
CA ASN A 165 -9.24 12.96 6.33
C ASN A 165 -10.24 13.69 5.40
N GLY A 166 -9.76 14.34 4.32
CA GLY A 166 -10.61 15.07 3.38
C GLY A 166 -11.36 16.25 4.01
N ASP A 167 -10.71 16.99 4.92
CA ASP A 167 -11.30 18.16 5.58
C ASP A 167 -11.85 19.16 4.55
N ILE A 168 -13.04 19.71 4.82
CA ILE A 168 -13.75 20.57 3.85
C ILE A 168 -12.96 21.84 3.55
N GLN A 169 -12.26 22.43 4.52
CA GLN A 169 -11.53 23.68 4.37
C GLN A 169 -10.02 23.46 4.21
N ARG A 170 -9.49 22.36 4.77
CA ARG A 170 -8.06 22.08 4.89
C ARG A 170 -7.61 20.82 4.16
N GLY A 171 -8.50 20.22 3.38
CA GLY A 171 -8.24 19.00 2.60
C GLY A 171 -7.29 19.20 1.42
N THR A 172 -6.85 20.44 1.17
CA THR A 172 -5.87 20.79 0.14
C THR A 172 -5.18 22.10 0.51
N SER A 173 -3.93 22.28 0.09
CA SER A 173 -3.19 23.53 0.29
C SER A 173 -3.86 24.69 -0.45
N LEU A 174 -3.64 25.91 0.05
CA LEU A 174 -4.18 27.13 -0.56
C LEU A 174 -3.08 27.94 -1.22
N CYS A 175 -3.41 28.63 -2.30
CA CYS A 175 -2.49 29.44 -3.10
C CYS A 175 -3.16 30.76 -3.49
N LEU A 176 -2.39 31.84 -3.46
CA LEU A 176 -2.79 33.16 -3.97
C LEU A 176 -1.75 33.62 -4.99
N PHE A 177 -2.13 33.80 -6.24
CA PHE A 177 -1.21 34.22 -7.30
C PHE A 177 -0.96 35.72 -7.22
N ARG A 178 0.27 36.13 -6.92
CA ARG A 178 0.57 37.54 -6.69
C ARG A 178 0.97 38.25 -7.96
N ARG A 179 1.96 37.72 -8.65
CA ARG A 179 2.56 38.38 -9.81
C ARG A 179 3.24 37.38 -10.73
N ILE A 180 3.40 37.82 -11.97
CA ILE A 180 4.19 37.14 -12.99
C ILE A 180 5.34 38.06 -13.43
N PHE A 181 6.53 37.49 -13.52
CA PHE A 181 7.73 38.21 -13.91
C PHE A 181 8.71 37.27 -14.63
N SER A 182 9.86 37.78 -15.06
CA SER A 182 10.87 37.05 -15.83
C SER A 182 12.26 37.23 -15.23
N GLU A 183 13.22 36.45 -15.71
CA GLU A 183 14.62 36.49 -15.28
C GLU A 183 15.31 37.82 -15.56
N GLU A 184 14.82 38.59 -16.53
CA GLU A 184 15.41 39.87 -16.94
C GLU A 184 14.77 41.10 -16.25
N GLN A 185 13.90 40.88 -15.25
CA GLN A 185 13.27 41.96 -14.48
C GLN A 185 13.30 41.70 -12.98
N THR A 186 13.20 42.76 -12.18
CA THR A 186 13.05 42.61 -10.72
C THR A 186 11.62 42.20 -10.36
N PRO A 187 11.40 41.43 -9.28
CA PRO A 187 10.04 41.01 -8.89
C PRO A 187 9.06 42.18 -8.66
N ASN A 188 9.55 43.36 -8.27
CA ASN A 188 8.71 44.55 -8.07
C ASN A 188 8.24 45.21 -9.37
N GLN A 189 8.86 44.88 -10.50
CA GLN A 189 8.45 45.33 -11.83
C GLN A 189 7.50 44.33 -12.53
N GLY A 190 7.30 43.16 -11.92
CA GLY A 190 6.37 42.14 -12.42
C GLY A 190 4.93 42.62 -12.48
N PHE A 191 4.14 41.93 -13.29
CA PHE A 191 2.73 42.22 -13.47
C PHE A 191 1.90 41.54 -12.38
N SER A 192 0.97 42.27 -11.76
CA SER A 192 0.07 41.71 -10.75
C SER A 192 -0.88 40.70 -11.40
N LEU A 193 -0.96 39.50 -10.83
CA LEU A 193 -1.96 38.50 -11.20
C LEU A 193 -3.21 38.76 -10.37
N ASP A 194 -3.14 38.56 -9.06
CA ASP A 194 -4.19 38.95 -8.12
C ASP A 194 -3.74 40.17 -7.31
N GLU A 195 -4.69 41.05 -6.98
CA GLU A 195 -4.44 42.11 -6.01
C GLU A 195 -4.60 41.55 -4.59
N VAL A 196 -3.76 41.97 -3.65
CA VAL A 196 -3.91 41.60 -2.23
C VAL A 196 -5.24 42.17 -1.73
N GLY A 197 -6.19 41.28 -1.42
CA GLY A 197 -7.59 41.63 -1.09
C GLY A 197 -8.59 41.25 -2.19
N MET A 198 -8.13 40.87 -3.38
CA MET A 198 -8.91 40.22 -4.42
C MET A 198 -8.77 38.70 -4.33
N ARG A 199 -9.88 38.02 -4.55
CA ARG A 199 -10.08 36.59 -4.25
C ARG A 199 -9.29 35.73 -5.25
N PRO A 200 -8.45 34.77 -4.80
CA PRO A 200 -7.92 33.76 -5.70
C PRO A 200 -9.09 32.94 -6.25
N GLN A 201 -9.29 32.98 -7.56
CA GLN A 201 -10.49 32.41 -8.17
C GLN A 201 -10.40 30.88 -8.22
N ALA A 202 -9.17 30.33 -8.29
CA ALA A 202 -8.93 28.89 -8.44
C ALA A 202 -9.52 28.00 -7.32
N TYR A 203 -9.75 28.54 -6.12
CA TYR A 203 -10.37 27.81 -4.98
C TYR A 203 -11.87 28.01 -4.86
N ALA A 204 -12.46 28.89 -5.66
CA ALA A 204 -13.90 29.04 -5.72
C ALA A 204 -14.48 27.72 -6.23
N ARG A 205 -14.97 26.87 -5.32
CA ARG A 205 -15.84 25.73 -5.61
C ARG A 205 -17.19 26.23 -6.13
N GLY A 206 -17.19 27.00 -7.22
CA GLY A 206 -18.35 27.73 -7.72
C GLY A 206 -18.93 28.75 -6.73
N GLY A 207 -18.17 29.23 -5.74
CA GLY A 207 -18.69 30.03 -4.62
C GLY A 207 -17.71 31.05 -4.04
N THR A 208 -18.26 31.96 -3.23
CA THR A 208 -17.55 33.03 -2.49
C THR A 208 -16.44 32.49 -1.59
N LEU A 209 -15.36 33.25 -1.45
CA LEU A 209 -14.30 33.03 -0.45
C LEU A 209 -14.93 32.77 0.93
N THR A 210 -14.49 31.74 1.63
CA THR A 210 -14.98 31.48 2.99
C THR A 210 -14.43 32.51 3.98
N ASP A 211 -15.14 32.76 5.08
CA ASP A 211 -14.67 33.70 6.12
C ASP A 211 -13.29 33.28 6.67
N PHE A 212 -13.06 31.96 6.77
CA PHE A 212 -11.77 31.39 7.16
C PHE A 212 -10.64 31.81 6.21
N GLU A 213 -10.83 31.61 4.89
CA GLU A 213 -9.83 31.98 3.88
C GLU A 213 -9.60 33.49 3.85
N SER A 214 -10.65 34.30 4.02
CA SER A 214 -10.52 35.76 4.05
C SER A 214 -9.63 36.23 5.20
N GLN A 215 -9.86 35.68 6.40
CA GLN A 215 -9.07 36.01 7.59
C GLN A 215 -7.63 35.51 7.45
N LEU A 216 -7.46 34.29 6.92
CA LEU A 216 -6.14 33.71 6.69
C LEU A 216 -5.28 34.59 5.77
N TRP A 217 -5.85 35.13 4.69
CA TRP A 217 -5.09 35.98 3.77
C TRP A 217 -4.83 37.39 4.31
N SER A 218 -5.72 37.95 5.14
CA SER A 218 -5.45 39.24 5.80
C SER A 218 -4.30 39.14 6.79
N ASP A 219 -4.22 38.02 7.50
CA ASP A 219 -3.27 37.80 8.59
C ASP A 219 -2.09 36.93 8.13
N PHE A 220 -1.90 36.75 6.82
CA PHE A 220 -0.99 35.77 6.24
C PHE A 220 0.43 35.84 6.82
N TRP A 221 1.01 37.03 6.89
CA TRP A 221 2.36 37.20 7.42
C TRP A 221 2.45 37.03 8.94
N GLU A 222 1.37 37.32 9.66
CA GLU A 222 1.31 37.06 11.09
C GLU A 222 1.29 35.55 11.35
N VAL A 223 0.41 34.82 10.65
CA VAL A 223 0.34 33.36 10.69
C VAL A 223 1.67 32.72 10.25
N ALA A 224 2.32 33.26 9.21
CA ALA A 224 3.59 32.72 8.72
C ALA A 224 4.76 32.86 9.70
N ASN A 225 4.69 33.81 10.63
CA ASN A 225 5.76 34.08 11.60
C ASN A 225 5.42 33.64 13.03
N ASP A 226 4.19 33.19 13.28
CA ASP A 226 3.71 32.72 14.59
C ASP A 226 3.29 31.25 14.49
N GLY A 227 4.17 30.37 14.97
CA GLY A 227 3.96 28.92 14.93
C GLY A 227 2.79 28.44 15.78
N ASP A 228 2.46 29.15 16.86
CA ASP A 228 1.32 28.80 17.72
C ASP A 228 0.01 29.12 17.00
N LYS A 229 -0.09 30.32 16.40
CA LYS A 229 -1.25 30.69 15.55
C LYS A 229 -1.40 29.79 14.33
N ALA A 230 -0.30 29.47 13.65
CA ALA A 230 -0.32 28.53 12.54
C ALA A 230 -0.84 27.15 12.99
N GLY A 231 -0.35 26.65 14.13
CA GLY A 231 -0.77 25.39 14.71
C GLY A 231 -2.26 25.34 15.07
N GLU A 232 -2.81 26.41 15.64
CA GLU A 232 -4.25 26.55 15.94
C GLU A 232 -5.11 26.43 14.68
N LEU A 233 -4.64 26.98 13.55
CA LEU A 233 -5.32 26.90 12.25
C LEU A 233 -5.06 25.59 11.51
N GLY A 234 -4.17 24.73 12.02
CA GLY A 234 -3.77 23.48 11.37
C GLY A 234 -2.81 23.67 10.20
N ILE A 235 -2.07 24.77 10.19
CA ILE A 235 -1.11 25.17 9.16
C ILE A 235 0.28 24.72 9.58
N ARG A 236 0.92 23.89 8.76
CA ARG A 236 2.30 23.45 8.99
C ARG A 236 3.34 24.39 8.38
N ALA A 237 2.95 25.14 7.35
CA ALA A 237 3.79 26.14 6.70
C ALA A 237 2.96 27.18 5.96
N ALA A 238 3.36 28.44 6.05
CA ALA A 238 2.86 29.53 5.21
C ALA A 238 4.07 30.35 4.73
N ASN A 239 4.21 30.52 3.42
CA ASN A 239 5.37 31.21 2.84
C ASN A 239 5.07 31.78 1.44
N GLY A 240 5.96 32.64 0.96
CA GLY A 240 6.01 33.01 -0.46
C GLY A 240 6.80 31.97 -1.26
N GLU A 241 6.37 31.70 -2.49
CA GLU A 241 7.02 30.80 -3.44
C GLU A 241 6.99 31.40 -4.84
N ALA A 242 8.04 31.18 -5.63
CA ALA A 242 8.08 31.56 -7.03
C ALA A 242 8.56 30.38 -7.86
N VAL A 243 7.66 29.79 -8.63
CA VAL A 243 7.97 28.67 -9.54
C VAL A 243 8.30 29.23 -10.92
N SER A 244 9.26 28.62 -11.60
CA SER A 244 9.76 29.11 -12.88
C SER A 244 9.77 28.05 -13.96
N ILE A 245 9.57 28.47 -15.20
CA ILE A 245 9.75 27.62 -16.38
C ILE A 245 10.32 28.41 -17.55
N GLN A 246 11.16 27.77 -18.36
CA GLN A 246 11.52 28.30 -19.66
C GLN A 246 10.39 28.01 -20.66
N VAL A 247 9.72 29.06 -21.14
CA VAL A 247 8.59 28.94 -22.04
C VAL A 247 9.03 28.65 -23.49
N ARG A 248 8.14 28.04 -24.25
CA ARG A 248 8.33 27.74 -25.68
C ARG A 248 7.15 28.28 -26.46
N GLU A 249 7.43 28.89 -27.60
CA GLU A 249 6.44 29.50 -28.48
C GLU A 249 5.32 28.52 -28.84
N GLY A 250 4.07 28.98 -28.79
CA GLY A 250 2.88 28.18 -29.07
C GLY A 250 2.54 27.08 -28.05
N LYS A 251 3.34 26.90 -26.98
CA LYS A 251 3.04 25.95 -25.92
C LYS A 251 2.04 26.51 -24.91
N ARG A 252 1.36 25.58 -24.25
CA ARG A 252 0.50 25.83 -23.09
C ARG A 252 1.02 25.06 -21.91
N TYR A 253 0.89 25.63 -20.72
CA TYR A 253 1.36 25.06 -19.48
C TYR A 253 0.23 25.12 -18.44
N ASN A 254 0.06 24.03 -17.69
CA ASN A 254 -0.78 24.00 -16.51
C ASN A 254 0.03 24.45 -15.32
N VAL A 255 -0.57 25.29 -14.48
CA VAL A 255 -0.08 25.57 -13.14
C VAL A 255 -0.92 24.74 -12.17
N SER A 256 -0.28 23.75 -11.56
CA SER A 256 -0.94 22.76 -10.70
C SER A 256 -0.41 22.86 -9.28
N LEU A 257 -1.31 22.76 -8.30
CA LEU A 257 -0.98 22.67 -6.90
C LEU A 257 -1.29 21.27 -6.38
N ARG A 258 -0.26 20.61 -5.85
CA ARG A 258 -0.42 19.38 -5.08
C ARG A 258 -1.15 19.68 -3.79
N ALA A 259 -2.07 18.81 -3.36
CA ALA A 259 -2.81 18.97 -2.12
C ALA A 259 -1.91 19.21 -0.89
N SER A 260 -0.74 18.57 -0.86
CA SER A 260 0.29 18.75 0.17
C SER A 260 1.16 20.02 0.02
N GLY A 261 1.00 20.81 -1.04
CA GLY A 261 1.52 22.17 -1.14
C GLY A 261 2.73 22.36 -2.06
N GLY A 262 2.88 21.55 -3.10
CA GLY A 262 3.89 21.79 -4.15
C GLY A 262 3.24 22.43 -5.38
N LEU A 263 3.69 23.61 -5.80
CA LEU A 263 3.24 24.25 -7.03
C LEU A 263 4.17 23.83 -8.19
N SER A 264 3.59 23.50 -9.33
CA SER A 264 4.33 23.07 -10.51
C SER A 264 3.80 23.75 -11.77
N ILE A 265 4.70 24.05 -12.71
CA ILE A 265 4.33 24.45 -14.07
C ILE A 265 4.70 23.31 -15.02
N GLU A 266 3.69 22.75 -15.69
CA GLU A 266 3.85 21.55 -16.52
C GLU A 266 3.31 21.80 -17.94
N PRO A 267 4.04 21.43 -19.01
CA PRO A 267 3.52 21.55 -20.38
C PRO A 267 2.23 20.74 -20.56
N LEU A 268 1.21 21.29 -21.18
CA LEU A 268 -0.05 20.57 -21.43
C LEU A 268 0.13 19.34 -22.33
N ASP A 269 1.19 19.32 -23.14
CA ASP A 269 1.54 18.20 -24.01
C ASP A 269 2.38 17.12 -23.30
N SER A 270 2.72 17.28 -22.01
CA SER A 270 3.39 16.22 -21.28
C SER A 270 2.40 15.13 -20.91
N THR A 271 2.60 13.93 -21.45
CA THR A 271 1.99 12.70 -20.93
C THR A 271 2.17 12.69 -19.41
N PRO A 272 1.12 12.50 -18.59
CA PRO A 272 1.28 12.48 -17.14
C PRO A 272 2.34 11.44 -16.76
N PRO A 273 3.20 11.70 -15.76
CA PRO A 273 4.13 10.70 -15.29
C PRO A 273 3.32 9.47 -14.89
N ALA A 274 3.71 8.30 -15.41
CA ALA A 274 3.07 7.05 -15.07
C ALA A 274 3.07 6.94 -13.55
N SER A 275 1.90 6.99 -12.93
CA SER A 275 1.74 6.72 -11.51
C SER A 275 2.42 5.39 -11.25
N SER A 276 3.51 5.41 -10.49
CA SER A 276 4.11 4.18 -9.99
C SER A 276 3.08 3.53 -9.08
N LEU A 277 2.49 2.45 -9.60
CA LEU A 277 1.74 1.46 -8.84
C LEU A 277 2.62 0.90 -7.72
#